data_AF-A0A9X2IBZ4-F1
#
_entry.id   AF-A0A9X2IBZ4-F1
#
_cell.length_a   1.000
_cell.length_b   1.000
_cell.length_c   1.000
_cell.angle_alpha   90.00
_cell.angle_beta   90.00
_cell.angle_gamma   90.00
#
_symmetry.space_group_name_H-M   'P 1'
#
loop_
_entity.id
_entity.type
_entity.pdbx_description
1 polymer ?
#
loop_
_entity_poly.entity_id
_entity_poly.type
_entity_poly.pdbx_seq_one_letter_code
_entity_poly.pdbx_strand_id
1 'polypeptide(L)'
;MTVSKIEHNIIFPRKIQRGLGFLNQFPQKRFFQLFVHGDVHLRENGQNGFESREPYCVRRFYDGFIHAIHNINGPLSVNLLLEIHAAATKGLQGEFRTTRIGKFRNCPMQAITFDKDMCTIEGIKEQIRIGESYEGGNILGGSIEVYRPDVSRKINLLSFRYFSIVSKAQAIYENSNQSPLYFTPPSNTALLAEEAQKIIDDYLTQIQEAQNTDAELLAIVCCAKRMLLLHPFEDGNLRVFVNIMLNFLLIQRGYPPCIFYNPNVFYLFATKELVEVVKIGIMDSIFVINNPTMPLFGYDVCDEKYMTETRELKRAIRRENKTYSTFQEELDTKTQELEQDFYTSINPAVKIFHQVATQGRIEILDEMQTIEILQARGPENTTTLFKGKTLIQLAFLTNHCDLLYSLLNDNPQLINEKDLSNKTIVHYAIEHNQLDLVAYLCRNPYLDLECEPISYLNFAVMNNDLEVVKILLEHGAVVTEDWYKFIPGESVNKEKLHDLFTAYSAGLSHRS
;
A
#
# COMPACT_ATOMS: atom_id res chain seq x y z
N MET A 1 16.71 -15.85 -33.53
CA MET A 1 18.09 -15.48 -33.16
C MET A 1 18.39 -16.13 -31.83
N THR A 2 19.45 -16.92 -31.72
CA THR A 2 19.83 -17.63 -30.50
C THR A 2 20.29 -16.66 -29.42
N VAL A 3 19.79 -16.85 -28.19
CA VAL A 3 19.89 -15.99 -26.99
C VAL A 3 21.33 -15.79 -26.48
N SER A 4 22.34 -16.43 -27.07
CA SER A 4 23.73 -16.39 -26.58
C SER A 4 24.55 -15.14 -26.94
N LYS A 5 23.92 -14.01 -27.31
CA LYS A 5 24.63 -12.76 -27.69
C LYS A 5 24.29 -11.52 -26.85
N ILE A 6 23.43 -11.63 -25.84
CA ILE A 6 23.02 -10.48 -24.99
C ILE A 6 23.92 -10.33 -23.74
N GLU A 7 24.93 -11.17 -23.55
CA GLU A 7 25.56 -11.36 -22.23
C GLU A 7 26.43 -10.20 -21.68
N HIS A 8 26.69 -9.07 -22.36
CA HIS A 8 27.77 -8.16 -21.90
C HIS A 8 27.41 -6.68 -21.63
N ASN A 9 26.15 -6.24 -21.58
CA ASN A 9 25.89 -4.80 -21.37
C ASN A 9 24.65 -4.38 -20.54
N ILE A 10 24.20 -5.22 -19.62
CA ILE A 10 23.03 -4.89 -18.75
C ILE A 10 23.47 -4.33 -17.38
N ILE A 11 24.72 -4.56 -16.99
CA ILE A 11 25.29 -4.09 -15.73
C ILE A 11 25.95 -2.73 -15.93
N PHE A 12 25.51 -1.73 -15.16
CA PHE A 12 26.01 -0.37 -15.22
C PHE A 12 26.67 -0.02 -13.88
N PRO A 13 27.99 -0.21 -13.72
CA PRO A 13 28.67 -0.04 -12.44
C PRO A 13 28.39 1.30 -11.76
N ARG A 14 28.35 2.40 -12.52
CA ARG A 14 28.00 3.74 -11.99
C ARG A 14 26.56 3.83 -11.48
N LYS A 15 25.60 3.16 -12.14
CA LYS A 15 24.21 3.12 -11.67
C LYS A 15 24.10 2.28 -10.40
N ILE A 16 24.70 1.08 -10.37
CA ILE A 16 24.75 0.23 -9.17
C ILE A 16 25.35 0.98 -7.98
N GLN A 17 26.50 1.63 -8.20
CA GLN A 17 27.16 2.50 -7.23
C GLN A 17 26.21 3.56 -6.66
N ARG A 18 25.48 4.28 -7.53
CA ARG A 18 24.50 5.29 -7.11
C ARG A 18 23.38 4.67 -6.27
N GLY A 19 22.83 3.54 -6.70
CA GLY A 19 21.76 2.83 -5.98
C GLY A 19 22.19 2.34 -4.60
N LEU A 20 23.40 1.76 -4.51
CA LEU A 20 24.01 1.36 -3.24
C LEU A 20 24.33 2.59 -2.36
N GLY A 21 24.68 3.73 -2.97
CA GLY A 21 24.84 5.01 -2.30
C GLY A 21 23.58 5.42 -1.54
N PHE A 22 22.43 5.45 -2.22
CA PHE A 22 21.13 5.74 -1.60
C PHE A 22 20.81 4.78 -0.45
N LEU A 23 20.95 3.47 -0.70
CA LEU A 23 20.69 2.46 0.32
C LEU A 23 21.66 2.58 1.53
N ASN A 24 22.89 3.05 1.30
CA ASN A 24 23.85 3.30 2.36
C ASN A 24 23.55 4.58 3.18
N GLN A 25 22.88 5.58 2.60
CA GLN A 25 22.38 6.74 3.36
C GLN A 25 21.12 6.40 4.18
N PHE A 26 20.33 5.42 3.73
CA PHE A 26 19.10 5.01 4.40
C PHE A 26 19.34 4.68 5.91
N PRO A 27 18.53 5.23 6.83
CA PRO A 27 18.73 5.06 8.27
C PRO A 27 18.59 3.60 8.70
N GLN A 28 19.60 3.08 9.42
CA GLN A 28 19.65 1.66 9.80
C GLN A 28 18.42 1.23 10.61
N LYS A 29 17.96 2.06 11.56
CA LYS A 29 16.79 1.77 12.39
C LYS A 29 15.47 1.67 11.59
N ARG A 30 15.46 2.15 10.34
CA ARG A 30 14.29 2.23 9.48
C ARG A 30 14.29 1.16 8.38
N PHE A 31 15.31 0.30 8.27
CA PHE A 31 15.39 -0.70 7.20
C PHE A 31 14.16 -1.61 7.11
N PHE A 32 13.45 -1.84 8.21
CA PHE A 32 12.21 -2.60 8.19
C PHE A 32 11.15 -1.99 7.27
N GLN A 33 11.13 -0.66 7.08
CA GLN A 33 10.15 0.03 6.22
C GLN A 33 10.29 -0.33 4.74
N LEU A 34 11.42 -0.91 4.31
CA LEU A 34 11.57 -1.46 2.96
C LEU A 34 10.77 -2.76 2.75
N PHE A 35 10.32 -3.40 3.84
CA PHE A 35 9.79 -4.76 3.84
C PHE A 35 8.43 -4.88 4.52
N VAL A 36 8.26 -4.23 5.66
CA VAL A 36 7.01 -4.16 6.43
C VAL A 36 6.15 -3.04 5.84
N HIS A 37 4.94 -3.40 5.42
CA HIS A 37 4.03 -2.52 4.72
C HIS A 37 3.62 -1.31 5.57
N GLY A 38 3.52 -0.13 4.96
CA GLY A 38 3.11 1.10 5.67
C GLY A 38 1.74 1.01 6.34
N ASP A 39 0.81 0.25 5.76
CA ASP A 39 -0.56 0.08 6.27
C ASP A 39 -0.63 -0.65 7.61
N VAL A 40 0.43 -1.35 8.03
CA VAL A 40 0.52 -1.98 9.35
C VAL A 40 1.34 -1.17 10.35
N HIS A 41 2.00 -0.07 9.96
CA HIS A 41 2.91 0.63 10.87
C HIS A 41 2.18 1.18 12.10
N LEU A 42 1.10 1.95 11.93
CA LEU A 42 0.31 2.44 13.05
C LEU A 42 -0.49 1.33 13.76
N ARG A 43 -1.06 0.38 13.00
CA ARG A 43 -1.95 -0.67 13.54
C ARG A 43 -1.21 -1.73 14.36
N GLU A 44 0.00 -2.09 13.95
CA GLU A 44 0.79 -3.17 14.53
C GLU A 44 2.04 -2.65 15.26
N ASN A 45 2.16 -1.35 15.54
CA ASN A 45 3.38 -0.77 16.14
C ASN A 45 4.65 -1.14 15.31
N GLY A 46 4.58 -0.90 14.01
CA GLY A 46 5.65 -1.10 13.05
C GLY A 46 6.09 -2.56 12.94
N GLN A 47 7.41 -2.75 12.87
CA GLN A 47 8.01 -4.08 12.83
C GLN A 47 7.71 -4.94 14.06
N ASN A 48 7.39 -4.34 15.22
CA ASN A 48 7.21 -5.10 16.45
C ASN A 48 5.99 -6.02 16.39
N GLY A 49 4.82 -5.48 16.00
CA GLY A 49 3.62 -6.30 15.86
C GLY A 49 3.71 -7.22 14.65
N PHE A 50 4.32 -6.78 13.55
CA PHE A 50 4.56 -7.66 12.40
C PHE A 50 5.40 -8.88 12.80
N GLU A 51 6.51 -8.70 13.52
CA GLU A 51 7.36 -9.79 14.01
C GLU A 51 6.68 -10.60 15.13
N SER A 52 5.82 -9.99 15.95
CA SER A 52 5.06 -10.70 16.99
C SER A 52 3.99 -11.61 16.40
N ARG A 53 3.33 -11.15 15.33
CA ARG A 53 2.39 -11.95 14.53
C ARG A 53 3.15 -13.04 13.78
N GLU A 54 4.34 -12.73 13.28
CA GLU A 54 5.12 -13.60 12.39
C GLU A 54 6.60 -13.72 12.81
N PRO A 55 6.91 -14.58 13.79
CA PRO A 55 8.26 -14.70 14.33
C PRO A 55 9.30 -15.04 13.26
N TYR A 56 10.44 -14.37 13.32
CA TYR A 56 11.57 -14.43 12.40
C TYR A 56 11.32 -13.85 11.01
N CYS A 57 10.12 -13.34 10.71
CA CYS A 57 9.78 -12.91 9.36
C CYS A 57 10.59 -11.69 8.91
N VAL A 58 10.74 -10.66 9.74
CA VAL A 58 11.52 -9.45 9.41
C VAL A 58 12.97 -9.82 9.15
N ARG A 59 13.55 -10.70 9.98
CA ARG A 59 14.92 -11.20 9.78
C ARG A 59 15.09 -11.89 8.43
N ARG A 60 14.11 -12.67 7.97
CA ARG A 60 14.20 -13.35 6.67
C ARG A 60 14.10 -12.41 5.48
N PHE A 61 13.42 -11.28 5.59
CA PHE A 61 13.56 -10.22 4.59
C PHE A 61 15.02 -9.77 4.45
N TYR A 62 15.71 -9.55 5.57
CA TYR A 62 17.12 -9.15 5.55
C TYR A 62 18.02 -10.24 4.96
N ASP A 63 17.86 -11.50 5.35
CA ASP A 63 18.67 -12.61 4.81
C ASP A 63 18.55 -12.69 3.27
N GLY A 64 17.32 -12.62 2.75
CA GLY A 64 17.07 -12.62 1.31
C GLY A 64 17.64 -11.38 0.61
N PHE A 65 17.48 -10.20 1.21
CA PHE A 65 17.99 -8.96 0.64
C PHE A 65 19.52 -8.88 0.67
N ILE A 66 20.17 -9.37 1.73
CA ILE A 66 21.64 -9.50 1.81
C ILE A 66 22.14 -10.40 0.68
N HIS A 67 21.47 -11.53 0.41
CA HIS A 67 21.84 -12.41 -0.70
C HIS A 67 21.72 -11.69 -2.04
N ALA A 68 20.66 -10.90 -2.25
CA ALA A 68 20.49 -10.09 -3.44
C ALA A 68 21.62 -9.03 -3.59
N ILE A 69 21.97 -8.32 -2.50
CA ILE A 69 23.03 -7.30 -2.52
C ILE A 69 24.40 -7.90 -2.83
N HIS A 70 24.76 -9.06 -2.28
CA HIS A 70 26.02 -9.73 -2.63
C HIS A 70 26.11 -10.12 -4.12
N ASN A 71 24.97 -10.23 -4.81
CA ASN A 71 24.87 -10.58 -6.22
C ASN A 71 24.50 -9.38 -7.12
N ILE A 72 24.58 -8.14 -6.61
CA ILE A 72 24.15 -6.92 -7.32
C ILE A 72 24.90 -6.66 -8.63
N ASN A 73 26.07 -7.28 -8.82
CA ASN A 73 26.88 -7.17 -10.03
C ASN A 73 26.54 -8.21 -11.11
N GLY A 74 25.64 -9.16 -10.82
CA GLY A 74 25.17 -10.16 -11.77
C GLY A 74 23.79 -9.80 -12.37
N PRO A 75 23.45 -10.34 -13.54
CA PRO A 75 22.10 -10.20 -14.09
C PRO A 75 21.08 -10.96 -13.23
N LEU A 76 19.82 -10.55 -13.33
CA LEU A 76 18.71 -11.34 -12.78
C LEU A 76 18.69 -12.73 -13.44
N SER A 77 18.51 -13.78 -12.66
CA SER A 77 18.41 -15.15 -13.14
C SER A 77 17.45 -15.98 -12.28
N VAL A 78 16.93 -17.07 -12.85
CA VAL A 78 16.10 -18.03 -12.09
C VAL A 78 16.86 -18.54 -10.86
N ASN A 79 18.13 -18.91 -11.02
CA ASN A 79 18.95 -19.41 -9.91
C ASN A 79 19.06 -18.39 -8.78
N LEU A 80 19.34 -17.12 -9.09
CA LEU A 80 19.38 -16.06 -8.09
C LEU A 80 18.04 -15.93 -7.34
N LEU A 81 16.91 -16.02 -8.05
CA LEU A 81 15.59 -15.96 -7.42
C LEU A 81 15.32 -17.15 -6.50
N LEU A 82 15.75 -18.35 -6.88
CA LEU A 82 15.66 -19.54 -6.03
C LEU A 82 16.51 -19.39 -4.76
N GLU A 83 17.72 -18.84 -4.88
CA GLU A 83 18.61 -18.59 -3.73
C GLU A 83 18.07 -17.49 -2.80
N ILE A 84 17.55 -16.39 -3.37
CA ILE A 84 16.86 -15.34 -2.61
C ILE A 84 15.67 -15.93 -1.87
N HIS A 85 14.82 -16.71 -2.55
CA HIS A 85 13.69 -17.38 -1.91
C HIS A 85 14.15 -18.31 -0.78
N ALA A 86 15.23 -19.06 -0.98
CA ALA A 86 15.79 -19.93 0.05
C ALA A 86 16.20 -19.13 1.30
N ALA A 87 16.97 -18.06 1.12
CA ALA A 87 17.39 -17.18 2.21
C ALA A 87 16.20 -16.50 2.91
N ALA A 88 15.20 -16.07 2.13
CA ALA A 88 14.02 -15.33 2.59
C ALA A 88 12.91 -16.17 3.22
N THR A 89 13.04 -17.50 3.26
CA THR A 89 12.01 -18.41 3.80
C THR A 89 12.54 -19.47 4.73
N LYS A 90 13.86 -19.71 4.75
CA LYS A 90 14.47 -20.77 5.57
C LYS A 90 14.12 -20.59 7.05
N GLY A 91 13.46 -21.58 7.64
CA GLY A 91 13.18 -21.60 9.08
C GLY A 91 12.05 -20.68 9.53
N LEU A 92 11.23 -20.16 8.61
CA LEU A 92 9.95 -19.54 8.98
C LEU A 92 9.00 -20.57 9.59
N GLN A 93 8.15 -20.08 10.49
CA GLN A 93 7.14 -20.85 11.21
C GLN A 93 5.75 -20.28 10.90
N GLY A 94 4.69 -20.91 11.44
CA GLY A 94 3.33 -20.41 11.27
C GLY A 94 2.80 -20.51 9.85
N GLU A 95 2.01 -19.52 9.45
CA GLU A 95 1.31 -19.48 8.16
C GLU A 95 2.27 -19.31 6.97
N PHE A 96 3.41 -18.65 7.16
CA PHE A 96 4.43 -18.44 6.11
C PHE A 96 5.42 -19.59 5.92
N ARG A 97 5.16 -20.74 6.53
CA ARG A 97 6.02 -21.91 6.39
C ARG A 97 5.88 -22.51 4.99
N THR A 98 6.97 -22.54 4.25
CA THR A 98 7.08 -23.35 3.01
C THR A 98 7.74 -24.70 3.28
N THR A 99 7.31 -25.72 2.53
CA THR A 99 7.96 -27.05 2.52
C THR A 99 9.04 -27.15 1.44
N ARG A 100 9.04 -26.23 0.46
CA ARG A 100 9.92 -26.23 -0.73
C ARG A 100 10.81 -24.99 -0.79
N ILE A 101 11.65 -24.83 0.22
CA ILE A 101 12.64 -23.75 0.31
C ILE A 101 13.53 -23.73 -0.94
N GLY A 102 13.63 -22.57 -1.59
CA GLY A 102 14.46 -22.36 -2.78
C GLY A 102 14.08 -23.19 -4.01
N LYS A 103 12.83 -23.64 -4.12
CA LYS A 103 12.37 -24.48 -5.23
C LYS A 103 10.98 -24.03 -5.66
N PHE A 104 10.67 -24.21 -6.94
CA PHE A 104 9.30 -24.04 -7.41
C PHE A 104 8.35 -25.04 -6.77
N ARG A 105 7.11 -24.58 -6.55
CA ARG A 105 6.02 -25.42 -6.08
C ARG A 105 5.69 -26.49 -7.12
N ASN A 106 5.19 -27.62 -6.63
CA ASN A 106 4.68 -28.72 -7.44
C ASN A 106 3.21 -29.03 -7.12
N CYS A 107 2.52 -28.07 -6.47
CA CYS A 107 1.12 -28.14 -6.12
C CYS A 107 0.36 -26.92 -6.66
N PRO A 108 -0.97 -27.03 -6.85
CA PRO A 108 -1.81 -25.87 -7.07
C PRO A 108 -1.87 -25.00 -5.80
N MET A 109 -2.25 -23.73 -5.97
CA MET A 109 -2.40 -22.77 -4.88
C MET A 109 -3.86 -22.43 -4.64
N GLN A 110 -4.19 -22.09 -3.40
CA GLN A 110 -5.49 -21.52 -3.09
C GLN A 110 -5.64 -20.14 -3.71
N ALA A 111 -6.88 -19.75 -3.98
CA ALA A 111 -7.17 -18.42 -4.50
C ALA A 111 -6.92 -17.36 -3.43
N ILE A 112 -6.31 -16.26 -3.84
CA ILE A 112 -5.97 -15.11 -2.98
C ILE A 112 -7.12 -14.10 -3.07
N THR A 113 -7.62 -13.62 -1.93
CA THR A 113 -8.74 -12.67 -1.86
C THR A 113 -8.23 -11.22 -1.85
N PHE A 114 -8.96 -10.32 -2.50
CA PHE A 114 -8.67 -8.88 -2.52
C PHE A 114 -9.90 -8.04 -2.22
N ASP A 115 -9.67 -7.01 -1.41
CA ASP A 115 -10.57 -5.90 -1.18
C ASP A 115 -10.57 -4.91 -2.34
N LYS A 116 -11.61 -4.06 -2.41
CA LYS A 116 -11.81 -3.08 -3.49
C LYS A 116 -10.70 -2.04 -3.58
N ASP A 117 -10.05 -1.72 -2.48
CA ASP A 117 -8.95 -0.75 -2.46
C ASP A 117 -7.69 -1.30 -3.19
N MET A 118 -7.52 -2.62 -3.22
CA MET A 118 -6.40 -3.31 -3.86
C MET A 118 -6.60 -3.60 -5.36
N CYS A 119 -7.67 -3.11 -5.99
CA CYS A 119 -7.88 -3.23 -7.43
C CYS A 119 -8.26 -1.91 -8.12
N THR A 120 -8.03 -1.84 -9.43
CA THR A 120 -8.50 -0.75 -10.29
C THR A 120 -9.22 -1.31 -11.51
N ILE A 121 -10.05 -0.48 -12.16
CA ILE A 121 -10.73 -0.87 -13.41
C ILE A 121 -9.69 -1.25 -14.47
N GLU A 122 -8.62 -0.46 -14.63
CA GLU A 122 -7.56 -0.73 -15.61
C GLU A 122 -6.76 -2.00 -15.28
N GLY A 123 -6.50 -2.25 -13.99
CA GLY A 123 -5.83 -3.48 -13.57
C GLY A 123 -6.69 -4.72 -13.79
N ILE A 124 -8.00 -4.65 -13.54
CA ILE A 124 -8.94 -5.73 -13.88
C ILE A 124 -8.97 -5.95 -15.39
N LYS A 125 -9.00 -4.90 -16.22
CA LYS A 125 -8.90 -5.03 -17.69
C LYS A 125 -7.60 -5.70 -18.11
N GLU A 126 -6.47 -5.30 -17.55
CA GLU A 126 -5.18 -5.89 -17.86
C GLU A 126 -5.17 -7.39 -17.53
N GLN A 127 -5.72 -7.77 -16.38
CA GLN A 127 -5.80 -9.17 -15.99
C GLN A 127 -6.75 -10.00 -16.84
N ILE A 128 -7.90 -9.44 -17.26
CA ILE A 128 -8.78 -10.13 -18.22
C ILE A 128 -8.02 -10.40 -19.52
N ARG A 129 -7.23 -9.44 -20.04
CA ARG A 129 -6.41 -9.66 -21.25
C ARG A 129 -5.35 -10.74 -21.06
N ILE A 130 -4.67 -10.74 -19.91
CA ILE A 130 -3.70 -11.78 -19.57
C ILE A 130 -4.40 -13.15 -19.54
N GLY A 131 -5.58 -13.23 -18.91
CA GLY A 131 -6.41 -14.43 -18.88
C GLY A 131 -6.89 -14.89 -20.27
N GLU A 132 -7.35 -13.98 -21.13
CA GLU A 132 -7.75 -14.29 -22.51
C GLU A 132 -6.58 -14.81 -23.36
N SER A 133 -5.35 -14.40 -23.07
CA SER A 133 -4.15 -14.93 -23.73
C SER A 133 -3.79 -16.37 -23.31
N TYR A 134 -4.40 -16.89 -22.24
CA TYR A 134 -4.15 -18.24 -21.70
C TYR A 134 -4.62 -19.36 -22.64
N GLU A 135 -5.73 -19.16 -23.37
CA GLU A 135 -6.19 -20.11 -24.38
C GLU A 135 -5.18 -20.29 -25.54
N GLY A 136 -4.22 -19.37 -25.67
CA GLY A 136 -3.11 -19.42 -26.64
C GLY A 136 -1.80 -20.03 -26.13
N GLY A 137 -1.74 -20.57 -24.90
CA GLY A 137 -0.57 -21.28 -24.36
C GLY A 137 0.30 -20.52 -23.35
N ASN A 138 -0.07 -19.30 -22.94
CA ASN A 138 0.62 -18.54 -21.90
C ASN A 138 0.05 -18.87 -20.51
N ILE A 139 0.85 -19.40 -19.56
CA ILE A 139 0.29 -19.78 -18.26
C ILE A 139 0.06 -18.61 -17.29
N LEU A 140 0.44 -17.37 -17.63
CA LEU A 140 0.27 -16.21 -16.72
C LEU A 140 -1.20 -15.85 -16.45
N GLY A 141 -2.14 -16.45 -17.17
CA GLY A 141 -3.59 -16.28 -17.02
C GLY A 141 -4.20 -17.02 -15.82
N GLY A 142 -3.82 -16.64 -14.61
CA GLY A 142 -4.61 -17.00 -13.42
C GLY A 142 -6.08 -16.57 -13.57
N SER A 143 -7.03 -17.32 -12.98
CA SER A 143 -8.44 -16.95 -13.07
C SER A 143 -8.75 -15.83 -12.07
N ILE A 144 -9.36 -14.74 -12.56
CA ILE A 144 -10.06 -13.81 -11.69
C ILE A 144 -11.49 -14.29 -11.53
N GLU A 145 -11.86 -14.52 -10.28
CA GLU A 145 -13.18 -14.98 -9.90
C GLU A 145 -13.85 -13.97 -8.98
N VAL A 146 -15.18 -13.83 -9.14
CA VAL A 146 -16.02 -13.08 -8.22
C VAL A 146 -16.86 -14.07 -7.43
N TYR A 147 -16.84 -13.96 -6.09
CA TYR A 147 -17.78 -14.73 -5.27
C TYR A 147 -19.17 -14.13 -5.35
N ARG A 148 -20.16 -14.95 -5.70
CA ARG A 148 -21.56 -14.55 -5.79
C ARG A 148 -22.35 -15.13 -4.62
N PRO A 149 -22.75 -14.32 -3.62
CA PRO A 149 -23.45 -14.81 -2.43
C PRO A 149 -24.79 -15.49 -2.74
N ASP A 150 -25.53 -14.96 -3.71
CA ASP A 150 -26.85 -15.45 -4.15
C ASP A 150 -26.85 -16.90 -4.66
N VAL A 151 -25.72 -17.34 -5.22
CA VAL A 151 -25.52 -18.71 -5.71
C VAL A 151 -24.43 -19.46 -4.96
N SER A 152 -23.89 -18.86 -3.89
CA SER A 152 -22.84 -19.41 -3.02
C SER A 152 -21.67 -20.05 -3.79
N ARG A 153 -21.26 -19.45 -4.91
CA ARG A 153 -20.19 -19.97 -5.77
C ARG A 153 -19.31 -18.86 -6.34
N LYS A 154 -18.08 -19.22 -6.70
CA LYS A 154 -17.17 -18.38 -7.47
C LYS A 154 -17.52 -18.44 -8.95
N ILE A 155 -17.57 -17.29 -9.62
CA ILE A 155 -17.80 -17.19 -11.06
C ILE A 155 -16.52 -16.70 -11.72
N ASN A 156 -16.01 -17.50 -12.66
CA ASN A 156 -14.89 -17.10 -13.50
C ASN A 156 -15.35 -16.03 -14.51
N LEU A 157 -14.71 -14.86 -14.41
CA LEU A 157 -15.04 -13.67 -15.19
C LEU A 157 -14.56 -13.74 -16.64
N LEU A 158 -13.71 -14.73 -16.97
CA LEU A 158 -13.24 -15.02 -18.32
C LEU A 158 -14.30 -15.78 -19.16
N SER A 159 -15.45 -16.15 -18.59
CA SER A 159 -16.51 -16.83 -19.36
C SER A 159 -17.10 -15.93 -20.47
N PHE A 160 -17.32 -16.52 -21.65
CA PHE A 160 -17.64 -15.89 -22.95
C PHE A 160 -18.95 -15.06 -23.03
N ARG A 161 -19.59 -14.66 -21.92
CA ARG A 161 -20.82 -13.86 -22.00
C ARG A 161 -20.54 -12.45 -22.53
N TYR A 162 -21.32 -12.06 -23.54
CA TYR A 162 -21.23 -10.87 -24.38
C TYR A 162 -21.22 -9.54 -23.60
N PHE A 163 -20.04 -9.09 -23.17
CA PHE A 163 -19.79 -7.75 -22.68
C PHE A 163 -18.41 -7.29 -23.14
N SER A 164 -18.25 -5.99 -23.45
CA SER A 164 -16.94 -5.41 -23.68
C SER A 164 -16.06 -5.57 -22.43
N ILE A 165 -14.73 -5.69 -22.61
CA ILE A 165 -13.79 -5.80 -21.48
C ILE A 165 -13.93 -4.62 -20.50
N VAL A 166 -14.26 -3.44 -21.01
CA VAL A 166 -14.48 -2.22 -20.22
C VAL A 166 -15.70 -2.39 -19.33
N SER A 167 -16.84 -2.77 -19.91
CA SER A 167 -18.10 -2.97 -19.16
C SER A 167 -17.96 -4.10 -18.12
N LYS A 168 -17.23 -5.17 -18.46
CA LYS A 168 -16.92 -6.25 -17.51
C LYS A 168 -16.13 -5.71 -16.32
N ALA A 169 -15.00 -5.05 -16.57
CA ALA A 169 -14.13 -4.56 -15.52
C ALA A 169 -14.81 -3.53 -14.61
N GLN A 170 -15.63 -2.63 -15.18
CA GLN A 170 -16.41 -1.66 -14.42
C GLN A 170 -17.38 -2.37 -13.46
N ALA A 171 -18.17 -3.32 -13.97
CA ALA A 171 -19.13 -4.05 -13.16
C ALA A 171 -18.43 -4.86 -12.04
N ILE A 172 -17.29 -5.48 -12.35
CA ILE A 172 -16.48 -6.22 -11.36
C ILE A 172 -16.01 -5.29 -10.25
N TYR A 173 -15.44 -4.14 -10.62
CA TYR A 173 -14.95 -3.15 -9.67
C TYR A 173 -16.05 -2.59 -8.78
N GLU A 174 -17.20 -2.22 -9.36
CA GLU A 174 -18.34 -1.66 -8.62
C GLU A 174 -18.87 -2.64 -7.56
N ASN A 175 -18.97 -3.93 -7.90
CA ASN A 175 -19.51 -4.97 -7.04
C ASN A 175 -18.49 -5.55 -6.03
N SER A 176 -17.20 -5.21 -6.14
CA SER A 176 -16.14 -5.81 -5.32
C SER A 176 -16.30 -5.64 -3.79
N ASN A 177 -17.01 -4.60 -3.33
CA ASN A 177 -17.36 -4.43 -1.92
C ASN A 177 -18.34 -5.49 -1.40
N GLN A 178 -19.26 -5.96 -2.24
CA GLN A 178 -20.27 -6.96 -1.87
C GLN A 178 -19.82 -8.38 -2.22
N SER A 179 -18.86 -8.49 -3.13
CA SER A 179 -18.45 -9.74 -3.75
C SER A 179 -16.93 -9.70 -3.94
N PRO A 180 -16.16 -10.22 -2.96
CA PRO A 180 -14.71 -10.15 -2.98
C PRO A 180 -14.12 -10.74 -4.27
N LEU A 181 -12.99 -10.18 -4.69
CA LEU A 181 -12.25 -10.66 -5.85
C LEU A 181 -11.26 -11.73 -5.42
N TYR A 182 -11.08 -12.72 -6.28
CA TYR A 182 -10.13 -13.79 -6.08
C TYR A 182 -9.19 -13.90 -7.27
N PHE A 183 -7.90 -14.02 -7.00
CA PHE A 183 -6.90 -14.42 -7.99
C PHE A 183 -6.49 -15.87 -7.73
N THR A 184 -6.64 -16.74 -8.72
CA THR A 184 -6.14 -18.12 -8.63
C THR A 184 -4.87 -18.26 -9.45
N PRO A 185 -3.71 -18.55 -8.82
CA PRO A 185 -2.47 -18.74 -9.55
C PRO A 185 -2.50 -19.92 -10.53
N PRO A 186 -1.58 -19.95 -11.53
CA PRO A 186 -1.54 -21.00 -12.53
C PRO A 186 -1.39 -22.41 -11.92
N SER A 187 -2.24 -23.34 -12.32
CA SER A 187 -2.26 -24.71 -11.77
C SER A 187 -1.19 -25.62 -12.38
N ASN A 188 -0.77 -25.35 -13.63
CA ASN A 188 0.26 -26.14 -14.31
C ASN A 188 1.67 -25.81 -13.81
N THR A 189 2.17 -26.59 -12.85
CA THR A 189 3.47 -26.33 -12.24
C THR A 189 4.67 -26.73 -13.10
N ALA A 190 4.47 -27.57 -14.14
CA ALA A 190 5.56 -28.08 -14.98
C ALA A 190 6.25 -26.99 -15.79
N LEU A 191 5.54 -25.90 -16.08
CA LEU A 191 6.00 -24.79 -16.93
C LEU A 191 6.54 -23.59 -16.13
N LEU A 192 6.49 -23.61 -14.79
CA LEU A 192 6.89 -22.47 -13.95
C LEU A 192 8.32 -22.02 -14.22
N ALA A 193 9.25 -22.95 -14.41
CA ALA A 193 10.65 -22.63 -14.67
C ALA A 193 10.87 -21.95 -16.01
N GLU A 194 10.23 -22.49 -17.06
CA GLU A 194 10.31 -21.94 -18.41
C GLU A 194 9.70 -20.53 -18.46
N GLU A 195 8.56 -20.35 -17.81
CA GLU A 195 7.84 -19.06 -17.81
C GLU A 195 8.53 -18.02 -16.95
N ALA A 196 9.12 -18.39 -15.81
CA ALA A 196 10.00 -17.52 -15.04
C ALA A 196 11.19 -17.05 -15.89
N GLN A 197 11.82 -17.97 -16.64
CA GLN A 197 12.93 -17.61 -17.53
C GLN A 197 12.48 -16.65 -18.64
N LYS A 198 11.33 -16.88 -19.29
CA LYS A 198 10.77 -15.96 -20.30
C LYS A 198 10.54 -14.55 -19.74
N ILE A 199 10.00 -14.44 -18.53
CA ILE A 199 9.79 -13.13 -17.88
C ILE A 199 11.13 -12.41 -17.64
N ILE A 200 12.18 -13.15 -17.24
CA ILE A 200 13.52 -12.58 -17.06
C ILE A 200 14.09 -12.14 -18.41
N ASP A 201 14.00 -12.97 -19.45
CA ASP A 201 14.51 -12.66 -20.78
C ASP A 201 13.82 -11.41 -21.37
N ASP A 202 12.50 -11.31 -21.19
CA ASP A 202 11.72 -10.13 -21.56
C ASP A 202 12.20 -8.88 -20.80
N TYR A 203 12.41 -9.00 -19.48
CA TYR A 203 12.94 -7.90 -18.66
C TYR A 203 14.33 -7.45 -19.13
N LEU A 204 15.26 -8.40 -19.33
CA LEU A 204 16.62 -8.13 -19.76
C LEU A 204 16.67 -7.44 -21.13
N THR A 205 15.74 -7.79 -22.02
CA THR A 205 15.56 -7.11 -23.31
C THR A 205 15.02 -5.69 -23.11
N GLN A 206 13.91 -5.54 -22.40
CA GLN A 206 13.24 -4.24 -22.20
C GLN A 206 14.12 -3.23 -21.46
N ILE A 207 14.87 -3.67 -20.44
CA ILE A 207 15.72 -2.77 -19.65
C ILE A 207 16.94 -2.26 -20.42
N GLN A 208 17.38 -3.01 -21.44
CA GLN A 208 18.44 -2.60 -22.35
C GLN A 208 17.94 -1.55 -23.35
N GLU A 209 16.70 -1.68 -23.81
CA GLU A 209 16.06 -0.76 -24.76
C GLU A 209 15.48 0.50 -24.10
N ALA A 210 15.28 0.49 -22.78
CA ALA A 210 14.72 1.61 -22.04
C ALA A 210 15.58 2.88 -22.16
N GLN A 211 14.96 3.96 -22.65
CA GLN A 211 15.64 5.23 -22.94
C GLN A 211 15.43 6.32 -21.87
N ASN A 212 14.51 6.11 -20.94
CA ASN A 212 14.14 7.07 -19.91
C ASN A 212 13.68 6.37 -18.63
N THR A 213 13.52 7.15 -17.55
CA THR A 213 13.11 6.68 -16.23
C THR A 213 11.81 5.87 -16.27
N ASP A 214 10.79 6.35 -16.97
CA ASP A 214 9.50 5.66 -17.06
C ASP A 214 9.60 4.30 -17.74
N ALA A 215 10.38 4.19 -18.82
CA ALA A 215 10.61 2.93 -19.51
C ALA A 215 11.41 1.94 -18.64
N GLU A 216 12.39 2.42 -17.88
CA GLU A 216 13.15 1.59 -16.94
C GLU A 216 12.26 1.06 -15.81
N LEU A 217 11.47 1.94 -15.19
CA LEU A 217 10.53 1.57 -14.13
C LEU A 217 9.45 0.64 -14.65
N LEU A 218 8.92 0.88 -15.86
CA LEU A 218 7.93 0.01 -16.48
C LEU A 218 8.47 -1.42 -16.69
N ALA A 219 9.71 -1.57 -17.17
CA ALA A 219 10.33 -2.88 -17.33
C ALA A 219 10.49 -3.61 -15.98
N ILE A 220 10.96 -2.90 -14.95
CA ILE A 220 11.14 -3.45 -13.59
C ILE A 220 9.79 -3.88 -12.99
N VAL A 221 8.79 -3.01 -13.06
CA VAL A 221 7.44 -3.26 -12.51
C VAL A 221 6.75 -4.39 -13.26
N CYS A 222 6.85 -4.44 -14.59
CA CYS A 222 6.32 -5.51 -15.42
C CYS A 222 6.93 -6.87 -15.02
N CYS A 223 8.25 -6.93 -14.83
CA CYS A 223 8.94 -8.12 -14.36
C CYS A 223 8.42 -8.59 -12.99
N ALA A 224 8.37 -7.67 -12.01
CA ALA A 224 7.89 -7.96 -10.66
C ALA A 224 6.44 -8.45 -10.65
N LYS A 225 5.55 -7.77 -11.37
CA LYS A 225 4.14 -8.15 -11.49
C LYS A 225 3.98 -9.52 -12.13
N ARG A 226 4.61 -9.78 -13.28
CA ARG A 226 4.48 -11.07 -13.97
C ARG A 226 5.02 -12.23 -13.14
N MET A 227 6.12 -12.04 -12.42
CA MET A 227 6.63 -13.04 -11.48
C MET A 227 5.66 -13.31 -10.32
N LEU A 228 5.05 -12.26 -9.78
CA LEU A 228 4.07 -12.39 -8.69
C LEU A 228 2.82 -13.15 -9.14
N LEU A 229 2.32 -12.87 -10.35
CA LEU A 229 1.16 -13.55 -10.94
C LEU A 229 1.47 -15.01 -11.32
N LEU A 230 2.69 -15.30 -11.79
CA LEU A 230 3.15 -16.67 -11.98
C LEU A 230 3.09 -17.46 -10.67
N HIS A 231 3.35 -16.78 -9.55
CA HIS A 231 3.28 -17.28 -8.19
C HIS A 231 4.01 -18.64 -8.03
N PRO A 232 5.30 -18.73 -8.39
CA PRO A 232 5.99 -20.01 -8.55
C PRO A 232 6.40 -20.69 -7.22
N PHE A 233 6.26 -20.04 -6.07
CA PHE A 233 6.56 -20.59 -4.76
C PHE A 233 5.30 -20.94 -3.96
N GLU A 234 5.42 -21.86 -3.00
CA GLU A 234 4.32 -22.18 -2.06
C GLU A 234 4.00 -20.99 -1.16
N ASP A 235 5.02 -20.20 -0.81
CA ASP A 235 4.92 -18.98 -0.01
C ASP A 235 6.03 -18.01 -0.44
N GLY A 236 6.01 -16.77 0.04
CA GLY A 236 7.10 -15.82 -0.11
C GLY A 236 7.14 -15.13 -1.47
N ASN A 237 6.13 -15.33 -2.32
CA ASN A 237 6.09 -14.71 -3.66
C ASN A 237 6.14 -13.17 -3.58
N LEU A 238 5.31 -12.53 -2.75
CA LEU A 238 5.34 -11.07 -2.58
C LEU A 238 6.69 -10.59 -2.01
N ARG A 239 7.18 -11.30 -0.98
CA ARG A 239 8.49 -11.05 -0.34
C ARG A 239 9.64 -11.08 -1.35
N VAL A 240 9.68 -12.11 -2.20
CA VAL A 240 10.75 -12.29 -3.17
C VAL A 240 10.62 -11.30 -4.33
N PHE A 241 9.44 -11.17 -4.94
CA PHE A 241 9.32 -10.44 -6.21
C PHE A 241 9.12 -8.93 -6.06
N VAL A 242 8.36 -8.50 -5.04
CA VAL A 242 8.03 -7.09 -4.83
C VAL A 242 8.94 -6.45 -3.78
N ASN A 243 9.17 -7.11 -2.64
CA ASN A 243 9.99 -6.50 -1.59
C ASN A 243 11.51 -6.63 -1.84
N ILE A 244 11.98 -7.74 -2.41
CA ILE A 244 13.43 -7.99 -2.62
C ILE A 244 13.86 -7.75 -4.07
N MET A 245 13.29 -8.49 -5.03
CA MET A 245 13.73 -8.45 -6.44
C MET A 245 13.52 -7.08 -7.05
N LEU A 246 12.34 -6.47 -6.92
CA LEU A 246 12.10 -5.12 -7.44
C LEU A 246 13.12 -4.10 -6.89
N ASN A 247 13.39 -4.15 -5.57
CA ASN A 247 14.40 -3.28 -4.95
C ASN A 247 15.82 -3.57 -5.45
N PHE A 248 16.18 -4.83 -5.64
CA PHE A 248 17.44 -5.23 -6.29
C PHE A 248 17.56 -4.61 -7.69
N LEU A 249 16.53 -4.69 -8.52
CA LEU A 249 16.53 -4.14 -9.87
C LEU A 249 16.56 -2.60 -9.87
N LEU A 250 15.84 -1.94 -8.94
CA LEU A 250 15.90 -0.48 -8.76
C LEU A 250 17.34 -0.03 -8.42
N ILE A 251 17.98 -0.71 -7.48
CA ILE A 251 19.36 -0.43 -7.07
C ILE A 251 20.32 -0.63 -8.24
N GLN A 252 20.15 -1.68 -9.05
CA GLN A 252 20.96 -1.90 -10.25
C GLN A 252 20.85 -0.76 -11.27
N ARG A 253 19.69 -0.09 -11.34
CA ARG A 253 19.47 1.09 -12.18
C ARG A 253 19.81 2.41 -11.49
N GLY A 254 20.27 2.34 -10.25
CA GLY A 254 20.73 3.47 -9.47
C GLY A 254 19.61 4.33 -8.91
N TYR A 255 18.44 3.75 -8.68
CA TYR A 255 17.36 4.39 -7.94
C TYR A 255 17.47 4.05 -6.44
N PRO A 256 16.93 4.91 -5.55
CA PRO A 256 16.64 4.51 -4.18
C PRO A 256 15.74 3.26 -4.13
N PRO A 257 15.80 2.46 -3.05
CA PRO A 257 14.82 1.41 -2.85
C PRO A 257 13.40 2.01 -2.71
N CYS A 258 12.38 1.22 -2.97
CA CYS A 258 10.98 1.59 -2.87
C CYS A 258 10.39 1.13 -1.52
N ILE A 259 9.77 2.05 -0.78
CA ILE A 259 8.92 1.77 0.38
C ILE A 259 7.48 1.62 -0.09
N PHE A 260 6.77 0.57 0.31
CA PHE A 260 5.37 0.37 -0.06
C PHE A 260 4.45 0.62 1.12
N TYR A 261 3.40 1.42 0.90
CA TYR A 261 2.28 1.47 1.85
C TYR A 261 1.52 0.14 1.88
N ASN A 262 1.11 -0.40 0.73
CA ASN A 262 0.57 -1.75 0.60
C ASN A 262 1.03 -2.36 -0.75
N PRO A 263 1.96 -3.33 -0.76
CA PRO A 263 2.45 -3.95 -1.98
C PRO A 263 1.48 -4.96 -2.63
N ASN A 264 0.39 -5.36 -1.95
CA ASN A 264 -0.60 -6.28 -2.53
C ASN A 264 -1.36 -5.70 -3.73
N VAL A 265 -1.25 -4.39 -3.98
CA VAL A 265 -1.78 -3.74 -5.18
C VAL A 265 -1.20 -4.31 -6.49
N PHE A 266 -0.03 -4.97 -6.45
CA PHE A 266 0.61 -5.58 -7.62
C PHE A 266 -0.24 -6.63 -8.35
N TYR A 267 -1.23 -7.24 -7.67
CA TYR A 267 -2.11 -8.22 -8.30
C TYR A 267 -3.09 -7.59 -9.27
N LEU A 268 -3.83 -6.55 -8.85
CA LEU A 268 -5.01 -6.06 -9.57
C LEU A 268 -4.96 -4.57 -9.94
N PHE A 269 -3.79 -3.94 -9.86
CA PHE A 269 -3.51 -2.64 -10.50
C PHE A 269 -2.89 -2.84 -11.88
N ALA A 270 -3.12 -1.93 -12.81
CA ALA A 270 -2.47 -1.96 -14.12
C ALA A 270 -0.96 -1.72 -13.98
N THR A 271 -0.15 -2.28 -14.88
CA THR A 271 1.31 -2.14 -14.82
C THR A 271 1.73 -0.66 -14.86
N LYS A 272 1.01 0.19 -15.60
CA LYS A 272 1.27 1.64 -15.63
C LYS A 272 0.92 2.35 -14.32
N GLU A 273 -0.14 1.93 -13.63
CA GLU A 273 -0.50 2.49 -12.32
C GLU A 273 0.53 2.10 -11.27
N LEU A 274 1.08 0.88 -11.36
CA LEU A 274 2.14 0.41 -10.47
C LEU A 274 3.46 1.17 -10.66
N VAL A 275 3.73 1.73 -11.84
CA VAL A 275 4.88 2.63 -12.03
C VAL A 275 4.74 3.87 -11.14
N GLU A 276 3.55 4.47 -11.08
CA GLU A 276 3.28 5.61 -10.19
C GLU A 276 3.39 5.20 -8.71
N VAL A 277 2.88 4.02 -8.32
CA VAL A 277 3.06 3.47 -6.96
C VAL A 277 4.55 3.33 -6.60
N VAL A 278 5.39 2.87 -7.54
CA VAL A 278 6.84 2.74 -7.31
C VAL A 278 7.53 4.10 -7.24
N LYS A 279 7.15 5.08 -8.07
CA LYS A 279 7.69 6.45 -7.97
C LYS A 279 7.39 7.06 -6.60
N ILE A 280 6.16 6.90 -6.13
CA ILE A 280 5.72 7.32 -4.79
C ILE A 280 6.58 6.66 -3.70
N GLY A 281 6.78 5.35 -3.78
CA GLY A 281 7.60 4.64 -2.79
C GLY A 281 9.09 4.98 -2.84
N ILE A 282 9.61 5.40 -4.01
CA ILE A 282 10.96 5.97 -4.14
C ILE A 282 11.03 7.35 -3.48
N MET A 283 10.00 8.19 -3.65
CA MET A 283 9.91 9.49 -2.96
C MET A 283 9.86 9.32 -1.44
N ASP A 284 9.14 8.32 -0.92
CA ASP A 284 9.16 7.99 0.51
C ASP A 284 10.57 7.64 1.00
N SER A 285 11.34 6.89 0.21
CA SER A 285 12.75 6.60 0.55
C SER A 285 13.62 7.85 0.56
N ILE A 286 13.46 8.75 -0.41
CA ILE A 286 14.18 10.03 -0.45
C ILE A 286 13.81 10.88 0.77
N PHE A 287 12.52 10.96 1.11
CA PHE A 287 12.05 11.66 2.30
C PHE A 287 12.69 11.11 3.57
N VAL A 288 12.75 9.78 3.72
CA VAL A 288 13.37 9.12 4.88
C VAL A 288 14.89 9.37 4.96
N ILE A 289 15.57 9.42 3.81
CA ILE A 289 17.00 9.76 3.74
C ILE A 289 17.23 11.20 4.20
N ASN A 290 16.44 12.15 3.68
CA ASN A 290 16.57 13.58 3.96
C ASN A 290 16.07 13.96 5.37
N ASN A 291 15.10 13.22 5.91
CA ASN A 291 14.41 13.53 7.17
C ASN A 291 14.39 12.30 8.10
N PRO A 292 15.55 11.82 8.59
CA PRO A 292 15.67 10.53 9.27
C PRO A 292 14.87 10.43 10.58
N THR A 293 14.56 11.58 11.20
CA THR A 293 13.79 11.68 12.46
C THR A 293 12.30 11.96 12.24
N MET A 294 11.86 12.29 11.03
CA MET A 294 10.46 12.58 10.76
C MET A 294 9.66 11.27 10.60
N PRO A 295 8.44 11.19 11.15
CA PRO A 295 7.54 10.06 10.92
C PRO A 295 7.27 9.86 9.43
N LEU A 296 7.07 8.59 9.04
CA LEU A 296 6.54 8.23 7.72
C LEU A 296 5.26 7.44 7.93
N PHE A 297 4.20 7.76 7.18
CA PHE A 297 2.86 7.19 7.38
C PHE A 297 2.32 7.41 8.81
N GLY A 298 2.73 8.51 9.46
CA GLY A 298 2.37 8.79 10.85
C GLY A 298 3.12 8.02 11.92
N TYR A 299 3.99 7.08 11.53
CA TYR A 299 4.68 6.21 12.47
C TYR A 299 6.06 6.74 12.83
N ASP A 300 6.27 7.04 14.11
CA ASP A 300 7.58 7.39 14.66
C ASP A 300 8.37 6.14 15.06
N VAL A 301 9.64 6.09 14.65
CA VAL A 301 10.53 4.96 14.91
C VAL A 301 11.33 5.24 16.19
N CYS A 302 10.76 4.83 17.33
CA CYS A 302 11.32 5.01 18.66
C CYS A 302 12.21 3.83 19.16
N ASP A 303 12.05 2.63 18.60
CA ASP A 303 12.65 1.40 19.18
C ASP A 303 13.99 0.97 18.56
N GLU A 304 14.93 0.51 19.40
CA GLU A 304 16.22 -0.07 19.01
C GLU A 304 16.23 -1.62 18.97
N LYS A 305 15.08 -2.26 19.09
CA LYS A 305 14.94 -3.70 19.39
C LYS A 305 15.60 -4.66 18.38
N TYR A 306 15.83 -4.22 17.12
CA TYR A 306 16.37 -5.03 16.01
C TYR A 306 17.72 -4.52 15.46
N MET A 307 18.48 -3.82 16.29
CA MET A 307 19.76 -3.25 15.87
C MET A 307 20.83 -4.29 15.50
N THR A 308 20.69 -5.56 15.89
CA THR A 308 21.70 -6.59 15.58
C THR A 308 21.57 -7.11 14.15
N GLU A 309 20.36 -7.47 13.72
CA GLU A 309 20.07 -7.98 12.37
C GLU A 309 20.34 -6.91 11.31
N THR A 310 19.96 -5.67 11.59
CA THR A 310 20.20 -4.54 10.69
C THR A 310 21.70 -4.20 10.52
N ARG A 311 22.59 -4.60 11.44
CA ARG A 311 24.05 -4.43 11.29
C ARG A 311 24.61 -5.31 10.19
N GLU A 312 24.13 -6.53 10.03
CA GLU A 312 24.61 -7.44 8.97
C GLU A 312 24.25 -6.89 7.60
N LEU A 313 23.01 -6.44 7.43
CA LEU A 313 22.58 -5.75 6.22
C LEU A 313 23.43 -4.50 5.96
N LYS A 314 23.65 -3.65 6.97
CA LYS A 314 24.49 -2.45 6.81
C LYS A 314 25.93 -2.80 6.41
N ARG A 315 26.49 -3.89 6.92
CA ARG A 315 27.83 -4.38 6.54
C ARG A 315 27.86 -4.86 5.09
N ALA A 316 26.87 -5.62 4.64
CA ALA A 316 26.75 -6.07 3.25
C ALA A 316 26.67 -4.87 2.30
N ILE A 317 25.80 -3.91 2.59
CA ILE A 317 25.66 -2.66 1.80
C ILE A 317 27.00 -1.92 1.73
N ARG A 318 27.66 -1.68 2.87
CA ARG A 318 28.94 -0.96 2.91
C ARG A 318 30.05 -1.69 2.16
N ARG A 319 30.07 -3.02 2.22
CA ARG A 319 31.06 -3.84 1.52
C ARG A 319 30.93 -3.66 0.02
N GLU A 320 29.72 -3.85 -0.52
CA GLU A 320 29.48 -3.71 -1.96
C GLU A 320 29.60 -2.25 -2.42
N ASN A 321 29.16 -1.29 -1.60
CA ASN A 321 29.29 0.13 -1.93
C ASN A 321 30.75 0.59 -1.96
N LYS A 322 31.62 0.08 -1.07
CA LYS A 322 33.06 0.43 -1.05
C LYS A 322 33.83 0.02 -2.30
N THR A 323 33.32 -0.95 -3.05
CA THR A 323 33.85 -1.30 -4.38
C THR A 323 33.76 -0.10 -5.35
N TYR A 324 32.98 0.93 -4.99
CA TYR A 324 32.71 2.10 -5.78
C TYR A 324 32.98 3.41 -5.01
N SER A 325 33.75 4.34 -5.59
CA SER A 325 34.10 5.62 -4.96
C SER A 325 33.23 6.75 -5.51
N THR A 326 32.05 7.01 -4.93
CA THR A 326 31.24 8.21 -5.26
C THR A 326 31.54 9.29 -4.25
N PHE A 327 31.65 10.54 -4.71
CA PHE A 327 31.71 11.69 -3.80
C PHE A 327 30.33 11.97 -3.23
N GLN A 328 30.26 12.29 -1.92
CA GLN A 328 28.99 12.61 -1.25
C GLN A 328 28.24 13.75 -1.96
N GLU A 329 28.95 14.78 -2.42
CA GLU A 329 28.38 15.91 -3.19
C GLU A 329 27.71 15.48 -4.51
N GLU A 330 28.29 14.50 -5.22
CA GLU A 330 27.70 13.95 -6.45
C GLU A 330 26.39 13.21 -6.12
N LEU A 331 26.39 12.42 -5.03
CA LEU A 331 25.20 11.70 -4.60
C LEU A 331 24.09 12.64 -4.12
N ASP A 332 24.43 13.70 -3.40
CA ASP A 332 23.47 14.71 -2.93
C ASP A 332 22.85 15.46 -4.12
N THR A 333 23.67 15.83 -5.12
CA THR A 333 23.17 16.44 -6.37
C THR A 333 22.21 15.49 -7.10
N LYS A 334 22.55 14.19 -7.19
CA LYS A 334 21.67 13.19 -7.82
C LYS A 334 20.40 12.91 -7.01
N THR A 335 20.46 13.04 -5.69
CA THR A 335 19.28 12.97 -4.82
C THR A 335 18.31 14.07 -5.18
N GLN A 336 18.79 15.31 -5.25
CA GLN A 336 17.99 16.49 -5.60
C GLN A 336 17.43 16.40 -7.02
N GLU A 337 18.24 16.00 -8.01
CA GLU A 337 17.77 15.78 -9.39
C GLU A 337 16.65 14.75 -9.45
N LEU A 338 16.83 13.57 -8.85
CA LEU A 338 15.81 12.51 -8.85
C LEU A 338 14.55 12.94 -8.09
N GLU A 339 14.72 13.60 -6.93
CA GLU A 339 13.61 14.15 -6.17
C GLU A 339 12.79 15.09 -7.04
N GLN A 340 13.44 16.03 -7.73
CA GLN A 340 12.78 16.97 -8.65
C GLN A 340 12.13 16.27 -9.85
N ASP A 341 12.78 15.27 -10.44
CA ASP A 341 12.25 14.50 -11.58
C ASP A 341 10.97 13.74 -11.18
N PHE A 342 10.97 13.07 -10.03
CA PHE A 342 9.77 12.40 -9.52
C PHE A 342 8.70 13.42 -9.12
N TYR A 343 9.09 14.54 -8.49
CA TYR A 343 8.17 15.61 -8.10
C TYR A 343 7.42 16.25 -9.27
N THR A 344 8.06 16.30 -10.44
CA THR A 344 7.49 16.89 -11.66
C THR A 344 6.77 15.88 -12.54
N SER A 345 7.11 14.59 -12.45
CA SER A 345 6.50 13.53 -13.28
C SER A 345 5.24 12.91 -12.68
N ILE A 346 5.05 12.97 -11.36
CA ILE A 346 3.84 12.45 -10.71
C ILE A 346 2.67 13.40 -10.91
N ASN A 347 1.47 12.85 -11.09
CA ASN A 347 0.23 13.61 -11.16
C ASN A 347 0.13 14.60 -9.95
N PRO A 348 -0.06 15.91 -10.17
CA PRO A 348 -0.08 16.89 -9.09
C PRO A 348 -1.06 16.60 -7.96
N ALA A 349 -2.24 16.05 -8.27
CA ALA A 349 -3.20 15.66 -7.24
C ALA A 349 -2.65 14.49 -6.40
N VAL A 350 -2.18 13.41 -7.05
CA VAL A 350 -1.56 12.26 -6.37
C VAL A 350 -0.41 12.71 -5.46
N LYS A 351 0.40 13.65 -5.94
CA LYS A 351 1.55 14.19 -5.19
C LYS A 351 1.13 14.87 -3.88
N ILE A 352 0.14 15.76 -3.92
CA ILE A 352 -0.33 16.49 -2.72
C ILE A 352 -0.90 15.50 -1.69
N PHE A 353 -1.74 14.58 -2.15
CA PHE A 353 -2.31 13.52 -1.32
C PHE A 353 -1.24 12.66 -0.66
N HIS A 354 -0.22 12.29 -1.44
CA HIS A 354 0.93 11.56 -0.93
C HIS A 354 1.69 12.36 0.15
N GLN A 355 2.09 13.60 -0.12
CA GLN A 355 2.87 14.37 0.84
C GLN A 355 2.13 14.64 2.14
N VAL A 356 0.82 14.92 2.06
CA VAL A 356 -0.05 15.04 3.24
C VAL A 356 -0.09 13.73 4.03
N ALA A 357 -0.37 12.61 3.37
CA ALA A 357 -0.55 11.33 4.06
C ALA A 357 0.78 10.76 4.59
N THR A 358 1.88 10.88 3.86
CA THR A 358 3.14 10.23 4.24
C THR A 358 4.03 11.14 5.07
N GLN A 359 4.06 12.45 4.80
CA GLN A 359 5.03 13.40 5.36
C GLN A 359 4.43 14.41 6.34
N GLY A 360 3.10 14.59 6.35
CA GLY A 360 2.42 15.54 7.24
C GLY A 360 2.71 17.02 6.92
N ARG A 361 3.25 17.30 5.73
CA ARG A 361 3.68 18.66 5.34
C ARG A 361 2.50 19.49 4.86
N ILE A 362 2.18 20.54 5.61
CA ILE A 362 1.10 21.47 5.29
C ILE A 362 1.54 22.58 4.35
N GLU A 363 2.83 22.94 4.39
CA GLU A 363 3.36 24.11 3.68
C GLU A 363 3.21 23.99 2.15
N ILE A 364 3.03 22.76 1.66
CA ILE A 364 2.77 22.47 0.24
C ILE A 364 1.38 22.97 -0.19
N LEU A 365 0.42 23.07 0.73
CA LEU A 365 -0.90 23.62 0.43
C LEU A 365 -0.84 25.12 0.16
N ASP A 366 0.09 25.84 0.79
CA ASP A 366 0.32 27.26 0.56
C ASP A 366 0.88 27.55 -0.84
N GLU A 367 1.65 26.61 -1.40
CA GLU A 367 2.20 26.73 -2.76
C GLU A 367 1.15 26.55 -3.86
N MET A 368 -0.01 25.94 -3.56
CA MET A 368 -0.97 25.49 -4.56
C MET A 368 -2.44 25.88 -4.27
N GLN A 369 -2.69 26.73 -3.25
CA GLN A 369 -4.00 27.14 -2.69
C GLN A 369 -5.16 27.25 -3.69
N THR A 370 -5.77 26.12 -4.06
CA THR A 370 -7.09 26.09 -4.68
C THR A 370 -8.02 25.31 -3.77
N ILE A 371 -9.18 25.89 -3.46
CA ILE A 371 -10.23 25.21 -2.68
C ILE A 371 -10.56 23.83 -3.30
N GLU A 372 -10.41 23.69 -4.62
CA GLU A 372 -10.60 22.45 -5.36
C GLU A 372 -9.74 21.28 -4.86
N ILE A 373 -8.46 21.47 -4.53
CA ILE A 373 -7.63 20.35 -4.06
C ILE A 373 -7.98 19.96 -2.61
N LEU A 374 -8.37 20.93 -1.78
CA LEU A 374 -8.74 20.68 -0.39
C LEU A 374 -10.01 19.84 -0.28
N GLN A 375 -10.94 20.01 -1.22
CA GLN A 375 -12.19 19.25 -1.32
C GLN A 375 -12.07 18.02 -2.23
N ALA A 376 -10.91 17.80 -2.84
CA ALA A 376 -10.70 16.65 -3.70
C ALA A 376 -10.72 15.35 -2.89
N ARG A 377 -11.00 14.25 -3.58
CA ARG A 377 -10.78 12.90 -3.09
C ARG A 377 -9.53 12.35 -3.75
N GLY A 378 -8.74 11.60 -3.00
CA GLY A 378 -7.54 10.96 -3.52
C GLY A 378 -7.89 10.09 -4.72
N PRO A 379 -7.11 10.15 -5.81
CA PRO A 379 -7.46 9.47 -7.06
C PRO A 379 -7.73 7.98 -6.88
N GLU A 380 -8.71 7.41 -7.60
CA GLU A 380 -9.04 5.99 -7.44
C GLU A 380 -7.92 5.04 -7.89
N ASN A 381 -7.04 5.50 -8.78
CA ASN A 381 -5.95 4.74 -9.38
C ASN A 381 -4.61 4.95 -8.67
N THR A 382 -4.63 5.00 -7.34
CA THR A 382 -3.44 5.29 -6.53
C THR A 382 -3.30 4.32 -5.35
N THR A 383 -2.27 4.52 -4.51
CA THR A 383 -2.05 3.71 -3.31
C THR A 383 -3.30 3.62 -2.44
N THR A 384 -3.50 2.50 -1.74
CA THR A 384 -4.63 2.29 -0.84
C THR A 384 -4.71 3.33 0.29
N LEU A 385 -3.60 4.01 0.59
CA LEU A 385 -3.51 5.02 1.63
C LEU A 385 -4.51 6.16 1.42
N PHE A 386 -4.55 6.74 0.22
CA PHE A 386 -5.37 7.91 -0.05
C PHE A 386 -6.52 7.70 -1.03
N LYS A 387 -6.68 6.47 -1.55
CA LYS A 387 -7.77 6.12 -2.46
C LYS A 387 -9.14 6.55 -1.90
N GLY A 388 -9.75 7.53 -2.55
CA GLY A 388 -11.07 8.03 -2.21
C GLY A 388 -11.18 8.84 -0.91
N LYS A 389 -10.10 9.02 -0.14
CA LYS A 389 -10.06 9.84 1.08
C LYS A 389 -9.85 11.30 0.73
N THR A 390 -10.30 12.24 1.56
CA THR A 390 -9.89 13.65 1.43
C THR A 390 -8.64 13.94 2.27
N LEU A 391 -8.03 15.10 2.08
CA LEU A 391 -6.82 15.49 2.83
C LEU A 391 -7.06 15.51 4.35
N ILE A 392 -8.24 15.96 4.80
CA ILE A 392 -8.56 16.03 6.23
C ILE A 392 -8.66 14.64 6.88
N GLN A 393 -9.23 13.65 6.18
CA GLN A 393 -9.25 12.28 6.68
C GLN A 393 -7.86 11.65 6.67
N LEU A 394 -7.03 11.98 5.68
CA LEU A 394 -5.67 11.46 5.63
C LEU A 394 -4.81 11.98 6.76
N ALA A 395 -4.87 13.28 7.05
CA ALA A 395 -4.16 13.87 8.18
C ALA A 395 -4.47 13.11 9.48
N PHE A 396 -5.73 12.73 9.69
CA PHE A 396 -6.11 11.91 10.85
C PHE A 396 -5.63 10.45 10.76
N LEU A 397 -5.92 9.75 9.66
CA LEU A 397 -5.57 8.34 9.47
C LEU A 397 -4.06 8.08 9.52
N THR A 398 -3.26 9.12 9.27
CA THR A 398 -1.80 9.09 9.31
C THR A 398 -1.24 9.88 10.49
N ASN A 399 -2.03 10.11 11.54
CA ASN A 399 -1.61 10.69 12.81
C ASN A 399 -0.89 12.05 12.70
N HIS A 400 -1.18 12.82 11.65
CA HIS A 400 -0.70 14.20 11.46
C HIS A 400 -1.73 15.17 12.04
N CYS A 401 -1.95 15.11 13.36
CA CYS A 401 -2.97 15.91 14.03
C CYS A 401 -2.77 17.42 13.88
N ASP A 402 -1.53 17.90 13.88
CA ASP A 402 -1.22 19.33 13.68
C ASP A 402 -1.71 19.81 12.30
N LEU A 403 -1.52 18.98 11.27
CA LEU A 403 -2.04 19.23 9.92
C LEU A 403 -3.58 19.23 9.90
N LEU A 404 -4.22 18.28 10.59
CA LEU A 404 -5.68 18.24 10.74
C LEU A 404 -6.22 19.53 11.37
N TYR A 405 -5.60 19.99 12.45
CA TYR A 405 -6.02 21.22 13.15
C TYR A 405 -5.83 22.46 12.29
N SER A 406 -4.69 22.58 11.61
CA SER A 406 -4.44 23.73 10.75
C SER A 406 -5.37 23.76 9.53
N LEU A 407 -5.63 22.61 8.88
CA LEU A 407 -6.61 22.52 7.78
C LEU A 407 -7.99 23.04 8.20
N LEU A 408 -8.45 22.68 9.40
CA LEU A 408 -9.74 23.12 9.94
C LEU A 408 -9.74 24.58 10.39
N ASN A 409 -8.61 25.10 10.87
CA ASN A 409 -8.48 26.50 11.23
C ASN A 409 -8.57 27.39 9.99
N ASP A 410 -7.90 27.01 8.91
CA ASP A 410 -7.86 27.77 7.66
C ASP A 410 -9.15 27.59 6.84
N ASN A 411 -9.73 26.38 6.87
CA ASN A 411 -10.90 26.00 6.08
C ASN A 411 -11.90 25.18 6.90
N PRO A 412 -12.66 25.82 7.82
CA PRO A 412 -13.50 25.10 8.79
C PRO A 412 -14.64 24.31 8.16
N GLN A 413 -15.04 24.60 6.92
CA GLN A 413 -16.06 23.82 6.19
C GLN A 413 -15.60 22.42 5.78
N LEU A 414 -14.27 22.16 5.75
CA LEU A 414 -13.74 20.84 5.40
C LEU A 414 -14.21 19.72 6.34
N ILE A 415 -14.73 20.07 7.52
CA ILE A 415 -15.23 19.12 8.51
C ILE A 415 -16.33 18.18 7.97
N ASN A 416 -17.12 18.65 7.01
CA ASN A 416 -18.24 17.89 6.42
C ASN A 416 -17.86 17.14 5.14
N GLU A 417 -16.60 17.25 4.69
CA GLU A 417 -16.18 16.59 3.46
C GLU A 417 -16.24 15.07 3.59
N LYS A 418 -16.93 14.42 2.66
CA LYS A 418 -17.15 12.97 2.66
C LYS A 418 -16.19 12.27 1.72
N ASP A 419 -15.56 11.21 2.19
CA ASP A 419 -14.78 10.29 1.35
C ASP A 419 -15.68 9.45 0.42
N LEU A 420 -15.09 8.57 -0.41
CA LEU A 420 -15.86 7.66 -1.29
C LEU A 420 -16.68 6.59 -0.54
N SER A 421 -16.41 6.40 0.76
CA SER A 421 -17.21 5.57 1.66
C SER A 421 -18.30 6.38 2.37
N ASN A 422 -18.50 7.63 1.96
CA ASN A 422 -19.44 8.59 2.54
C ASN A 422 -19.15 8.92 4.03
N LYS A 423 -17.90 8.73 4.48
CA LYS A 423 -17.44 9.04 5.84
C LYS A 423 -16.74 10.40 5.88
N THR A 424 -17.03 11.15 6.92
CA THR A 424 -16.37 12.42 7.28
C THR A 424 -15.28 12.18 8.32
N ILE A 425 -14.51 13.22 8.66
CA ILE A 425 -13.52 13.12 9.75
C ILE A 425 -14.14 12.75 11.10
N VAL A 426 -15.37 13.21 11.39
CA VAL A 426 -16.08 12.89 12.63
C VAL A 426 -16.41 11.40 12.71
N HIS A 427 -16.82 10.76 11.60
CA HIS A 427 -17.02 9.31 11.56
C HIS A 427 -15.75 8.57 11.98
N TYR A 428 -14.59 8.95 11.44
CA TYR A 428 -13.31 8.33 11.79
C TYR A 428 -12.93 8.55 13.25
N ALA A 429 -13.13 9.76 13.79
CA ALA A 429 -12.86 10.05 15.19
C ALA A 429 -13.71 9.19 16.14
N ILE A 430 -14.98 8.96 15.80
CA ILE A 430 -15.89 8.07 16.54
C ILE A 430 -15.44 6.60 16.42
N GLU A 431 -15.15 6.10 15.21
CA GLU A 431 -14.71 4.72 14.99
C GLU A 431 -13.42 4.37 15.75
N HIS A 432 -12.53 5.35 15.94
CA HIS A 432 -11.27 5.18 16.64
C HIS A 432 -11.35 5.59 18.12
N ASN A 433 -12.56 5.88 18.64
CA ASN A 433 -12.82 6.29 20.02
C ASN A 433 -11.91 7.45 20.49
N GLN A 434 -11.75 8.47 19.63
CA GLN A 434 -10.92 9.65 19.90
C GLN A 434 -11.78 10.75 20.54
N LEU A 435 -12.17 10.56 21.80
CA LEU A 435 -13.11 11.43 22.52
C LEU A 435 -12.73 12.92 22.48
N ASP A 436 -11.45 13.24 22.72
CA ASP A 436 -10.98 14.63 22.71
C ASP A 436 -11.08 15.26 21.32
N LEU A 437 -10.83 14.47 20.27
CA LEU A 437 -10.99 14.94 18.89
C LEU A 437 -12.46 15.13 18.54
N VAL A 438 -13.35 14.22 18.94
CA VAL A 438 -14.80 14.39 18.74
C VAL A 438 -15.27 15.69 19.40
N ALA A 439 -14.91 15.90 20.68
CA ALA A 439 -15.26 17.13 21.40
C ALA A 439 -14.68 18.39 20.74
N TYR A 440 -13.47 18.33 20.18
CA TYR A 440 -12.90 19.43 19.39
C TYR A 440 -13.71 19.69 18.12
N LEU A 441 -14.00 18.65 17.33
CA LEU A 441 -14.71 18.75 16.05
C LEU A 441 -16.13 19.30 16.24
N CYS A 442 -16.83 18.91 17.31
CA CYS A 442 -18.18 19.41 17.64
C CYS A 442 -18.24 20.90 17.96
N ARG A 443 -17.12 21.57 18.24
CA ARG A 443 -17.06 23.02 18.43
C ARG A 443 -17.03 23.80 17.12
N ASN A 444 -16.83 23.13 15.99
CA ASN A 444 -16.82 23.78 14.69
C ASN A 444 -18.25 24.20 14.29
N PRO A 445 -18.53 25.49 14.07
CA PRO A 445 -19.88 25.99 13.80
C PRO A 445 -20.45 25.54 12.46
N TYR A 446 -19.62 24.99 11.57
CA TYR A 446 -20.04 24.47 10.27
C TYR A 446 -20.41 22.99 10.31
N LEU A 447 -20.17 22.28 11.42
CA LEU A 447 -20.44 20.85 11.51
C LEU A 447 -21.93 20.56 11.28
N ASP A 448 -22.22 19.71 10.29
CA ASP A 448 -23.55 19.13 10.10
C ASP A 448 -23.73 17.93 11.04
N LEU A 449 -24.28 18.16 12.23
CA LEU A 449 -24.50 17.12 13.24
C LEU A 449 -25.45 16.00 12.76
N GLU A 450 -26.34 16.32 11.82
CA GLU A 450 -27.35 15.42 11.28
C GLU A 450 -26.91 14.80 9.95
N CYS A 451 -25.59 14.60 9.80
CA CYS A 451 -24.98 14.06 8.59
C CYS A 451 -25.61 12.73 8.12
N GLU A 452 -26.06 12.69 6.87
CA GLU A 452 -26.65 11.49 6.24
C GLU A 452 -25.58 10.47 5.73
N PRO A 453 -25.88 9.16 5.62
CA PRO A 453 -27.18 8.49 5.81
C PRO A 453 -27.53 8.11 7.26
N ILE A 454 -26.57 8.24 8.18
CA ILE A 454 -26.73 7.92 9.59
C ILE A 454 -26.09 9.06 10.36
N SER A 455 -26.87 9.78 11.17
CA SER A 455 -26.36 10.89 11.98
C SER A 455 -25.22 10.43 12.89
N TYR A 456 -24.34 11.35 13.28
CA TYR A 456 -23.22 11.01 14.16
C TYR A 456 -23.70 10.40 15.49
N LEU A 457 -24.85 10.85 15.99
CA LEU A 457 -25.46 10.31 17.20
C LEU A 457 -25.83 8.84 17.03
N ASN A 458 -26.56 8.51 15.97
CA ASN A 458 -26.95 7.13 15.68
C ASN A 458 -25.73 6.26 15.37
N PHE A 459 -24.74 6.81 14.66
CA PHE A 459 -23.48 6.13 14.40
C PHE A 459 -22.70 5.83 15.69
N ALA A 460 -22.68 6.73 16.67
CA ALA A 460 -22.08 6.49 17.99
C ALA A 460 -22.84 5.42 18.79
N VAL A 461 -24.18 5.41 18.69
CA VAL A 461 -25.03 4.34 19.28
C VAL A 461 -24.69 2.97 18.66
N MET A 462 -24.50 2.90 17.33
CA MET A 462 -24.06 1.68 16.64
C MET A 462 -22.70 1.17 17.14
N ASN A 463 -21.79 2.08 17.47
CA ASN A 463 -20.48 1.75 18.03
C ASN A 463 -20.51 1.47 19.55
N ASN A 464 -21.70 1.54 20.18
CA ASN A 464 -21.90 1.34 21.62
C ASN A 464 -21.08 2.31 22.49
N ASP A 465 -20.79 3.52 21.97
CA ASP A 465 -19.94 4.52 22.63
C ASP A 465 -20.76 5.58 23.37
N LEU A 466 -21.00 5.34 24.66
CA LEU A 466 -21.84 6.20 25.50
C LEU A 466 -21.23 7.60 25.71
N GLU A 467 -19.91 7.73 25.75
CA GLU A 467 -19.28 9.04 26.01
C GLU A 467 -19.34 9.92 24.77
N VAL A 468 -19.11 9.36 23.58
CA VAL A 468 -19.37 10.09 22.32
C VAL A 468 -20.82 10.53 22.21
N VAL A 469 -21.78 9.67 22.57
CA VAL A 469 -23.21 10.04 22.57
C VAL A 469 -23.46 11.27 23.44
N LYS A 470 -22.91 11.32 24.67
CA LYS A 470 -23.04 12.50 25.54
C LYS A 470 -22.45 13.76 24.92
N ILE A 471 -21.24 13.66 24.36
CA ILE A 471 -20.57 14.80 23.69
C ILE A 471 -21.46 15.36 22.58
N LEU A 472 -22.04 14.50 21.74
CA LEU A 472 -22.89 14.91 20.62
C LEU A 472 -24.19 15.58 21.11
N LEU A 473 -24.84 15.04 22.15
CA LEU A 473 -26.02 15.67 22.75
C LEU A 473 -25.71 17.04 23.37
N GLU A 474 -24.58 17.19 24.04
CA GLU A 474 -24.15 18.48 24.60
C GLU A 474 -23.97 19.57 23.54
N HIS A 475 -23.63 19.17 22.30
CA HIS A 475 -23.46 20.07 21.17
C HIS A 475 -24.71 20.19 20.29
N GLY A 476 -25.85 19.63 20.73
CA GLY A 476 -27.15 19.85 20.11
C GLY A 476 -27.56 18.82 19.06
N ALA A 477 -26.93 17.64 19.01
CA ALA A 477 -27.40 16.55 18.16
C ALA A 477 -28.83 16.15 18.51
N VAL A 478 -29.63 15.82 17.49
CA VAL A 478 -31.04 15.48 17.63
C VAL A 478 -31.20 13.98 17.80
N VAL A 479 -31.96 13.57 18.82
CA VAL A 479 -32.35 12.17 19.01
C VAL A 479 -33.46 11.83 18.02
N THR A 480 -33.19 10.95 17.05
CA THR A 480 -34.21 10.50 16.09
C THR A 480 -35.15 9.49 16.73
N GLU A 481 -36.40 9.38 16.27
CA GLU A 481 -37.38 8.44 16.86
C GLU A 481 -36.94 6.97 16.77
N ASP A 482 -36.10 6.63 15.79
CA ASP A 482 -35.66 5.28 15.51
C ASP A 482 -34.25 4.94 16.00
N TRP A 483 -33.67 5.78 16.87
CA TRP A 483 -32.35 5.58 17.47
C TRP A 483 -32.14 4.16 18.03
N TYR A 484 -33.20 3.54 18.57
CA TYR A 484 -33.16 2.21 19.17
C TYR A 484 -32.84 1.10 18.16
N LYS A 485 -33.09 1.31 16.86
CA LYS A 485 -32.76 0.35 15.79
C LYS A 485 -31.26 0.22 15.57
N PHE A 486 -30.50 1.23 15.98
CA PHE A 486 -29.05 1.29 15.82
C PHE A 486 -28.30 0.63 16.98
N ILE A 487 -28.98 0.27 18.07
CA ILE A 487 -28.34 -0.40 19.21
C ILE A 487 -27.89 -1.81 18.82
N PRO A 488 -26.61 -2.16 18.97
CA PRO A 488 -26.15 -3.54 18.77
C PRO A 488 -26.88 -4.52 19.68
N GLY A 489 -27.16 -5.72 19.16
CA GLY A 489 -27.84 -6.78 19.92
C GLY A 489 -27.14 -7.14 21.25
N GLU A 490 -25.81 -7.04 21.28
CA GLU A 490 -24.96 -7.34 22.44
C GLU A 490 -24.57 -6.09 23.24
N SER A 491 -25.17 -4.92 22.97
CA SER A 491 -24.84 -3.67 23.68
C SER A 491 -25.08 -3.80 25.19
N VAL A 492 -24.05 -3.44 25.95
CA VAL A 492 -24.09 -3.30 27.43
C VAL A 492 -24.65 -1.97 27.90
N ASN A 493 -24.87 -1.02 27.00
CA ASN A 493 -25.31 0.34 27.33
C ASN A 493 -26.80 0.60 27.03
N LYS A 494 -27.60 -0.43 26.70
CA LYS A 494 -29.02 -0.30 26.32
C LYS A 494 -29.85 0.54 27.30
N GLU A 495 -29.82 0.18 28.58
CA GLU A 495 -30.57 0.87 29.64
C GLU A 495 -30.05 2.31 29.81
N LYS A 496 -28.72 2.48 29.85
CA LYS A 496 -28.08 3.80 29.99
C LYS A 496 -28.42 4.75 28.84
N LEU A 497 -28.47 4.26 27.61
CA LEU A 497 -28.86 5.05 26.43
C LEU A 497 -30.34 5.43 26.49
N HIS A 498 -31.21 4.52 26.93
CA HIS A 498 -32.63 4.81 27.12
C HIS A 498 -32.87 5.90 28.17
N ASP A 499 -32.22 5.77 29.33
CA ASP A 499 -32.29 6.76 30.41
C ASP A 499 -31.76 8.12 29.95
N LEU A 500 -30.60 8.12 29.27
CA LEU A 500 -29.96 9.34 28.76
C LEU A 500 -30.85 10.08 27.77
N PHE A 501 -31.40 9.39 26.76
CA PHE A 501 -32.25 10.03 25.76
C PHE A 501 -33.59 10.49 26.33
N THR A 502 -34.18 9.73 27.26
CA THR A 502 -35.42 10.14 27.95
C THR A 502 -35.20 11.41 28.77
N ALA A 503 -34.10 11.47 29.51
CA ALA A 503 -33.73 12.65 30.28
C ALA A 503 -33.43 13.86 29.37
N TYR A 504 -32.74 13.65 28.25
CA TYR A 504 -32.43 14.70 27.29
C TYR A 504 -33.69 15.29 26.65
N SER A 505 -34.61 14.45 26.19
CA SER A 505 -35.90 14.89 25.64
C SER A 505 -36.77 15.62 26.67
N ALA A 506 -36.75 15.19 27.94
CA ALA A 506 -37.44 15.88 29.03
C ALA A 506 -36.78 17.23 29.39
N GLY A 507 -35.46 17.36 29.22
CA GLY A 507 -34.74 18.62 29.45
C GLY A 507 -35.00 19.69 28.40
N LEU A 508 -35.21 19.29 27.14
CA LEU A 508 -35.53 20.22 26.03
C LEU A 508 -36.92 20.85 26.17
N SER A 509 -37.92 20.11 26.67
CA SER A 509 -39.28 20.62 26.91
C SER A 509 -39.38 21.61 28.07
N HIS A 510 -38.34 21.73 28.91
CA HIS A 510 -38.25 22.71 29.98
C HIS A 510 -37.44 23.97 29.63
N ARG A 511 -36.75 23.98 28.48
CA ARG A 511 -35.95 25.12 27.99
C ARG A 511 -36.62 25.91 26.85
N SER A 512 -37.80 25.46 26.39
CA SER A 512 -38.61 26.10 25.35
C SER A 512 -39.52 27.21 25.86
#